data_AF-A0A419JNG1-F1
#
_entry.id   AF-A0A419JNG1-F1
#
_cell.length_a   1.000
_cell.length_b   1.000
_cell.length_c   1.000
_cell.angle_alpha   90.00
_cell.angle_beta   90.00
_cell.angle_gamma   90.00
#
_symmetry.space_group_name_H-M   'P 1'
#
loop_
_entity.id
_entity.type
_entity.pdbx_description
1 polymer ?
#
loop_
_entity_poly.entity_id
_entity_poly.type
_entity_poly.pdbx_seq_one_letter_code
_entity_poly.pdbx_strand_id
1 'polypeptide(L)'
;MKRYREKDLQEELNKQKEEINELKEENQKLRQEIFGLRASKKRRRSLHTNQKPKKRGSPFGHKGTSRKRPDRADTTIVLELEECPYCGGKLKELNPEVPETIGNRHFGIRFLLYIAYLRYVMNLPEGRLQRSRMTLTTLTSQ
;
A
#
# COMPACT_ATOMS: atom_id res chain seq x y z
N MET A 1 -36.15 4.57 55.60
CA MET A 1 -36.10 3.92 54.28
C MET A 1 -35.57 4.85 53.18
N LYS A 2 -36.28 5.92 52.76
CA LYS A 2 -35.86 6.77 51.61
C LYS A 2 -34.44 7.36 51.71
N ARG A 3 -34.07 7.93 52.87
CA ARG A 3 -32.73 8.51 53.12
C ARG A 3 -31.57 7.51 53.08
N TYR A 4 -31.81 6.23 53.35
CA TYR A 4 -30.77 5.20 53.25
C TYR A 4 -30.53 4.86 51.78
N ARG A 5 -31.61 4.59 51.04
CA ARG A 5 -31.54 4.32 49.61
C ARG A 5 -30.88 5.46 48.82
N GLU A 6 -31.13 6.70 49.21
CA GLU A 6 -30.52 7.89 48.61
C GLU A 6 -29.00 7.99 48.90
N LYS A 7 -28.55 7.60 50.09
CA LYS A 7 -27.12 7.49 50.41
C LYS A 7 -26.44 6.36 49.65
N ASP A 8 -27.07 5.18 49.60
CA ASP A 8 -26.55 4.02 48.88
C ASP A 8 -26.39 4.34 47.38
N LEU A 9 -27.40 4.99 46.79
CA LEU A 9 -27.36 5.49 45.41
C LEU A 9 -26.24 6.51 45.19
N GLN A 10 -25.99 7.38 46.17
CA GLN A 10 -24.91 8.38 46.09
C GLN A 10 -23.53 7.72 46.14
N GLU A 11 -23.37 6.69 46.96
CA GLU A 11 -22.14 5.89 47.03
C GLU A 11 -21.88 5.13 45.72
N GLU A 12 -22.92 4.52 45.15
CA GLU A 12 -22.83 3.83 43.85
C GLU A 12 -22.41 4.81 42.73
N LEU A 13 -23.01 6.01 42.71
CA LEU A 13 -22.66 7.06 41.75
C LEU A 13 -21.21 7.53 41.89
N ASN A 14 -20.69 7.59 43.11
CA ASN A 14 -19.30 7.99 43.34
C ASN A 14 -18.33 6.91 42.86
N LYS A 15 -18.59 5.64 43.17
CA LYS A 15 -17.78 4.50 42.68
C LYS A 15 -17.74 4.45 41.16
N GLN A 16 -18.90 4.58 40.51
CA GLN A 16 -18.98 4.59 39.05
C GLN A 16 -18.22 5.76 38.43
N LYS A 17 -18.22 6.94 39.08
CA LYS A 17 -17.45 8.10 38.60
C LYS A 17 -15.95 7.89 38.74
N GLU A 18 -15.50 7.28 39.82
CA GLU A 18 -14.09 6.92 40.03
C GLU A 18 -13.62 5.96 38.95
N GLU A 19 -14.38 4.88 38.71
CA GLU A 19 -14.07 3.89 37.67
C GLU A 19 -14.03 4.51 36.26
N ILE A 20 -14.99 5.40 35.94
CA ILE A 20 -14.98 6.13 34.66
C ILE A 20 -13.75 7.01 34.52
N ASN A 21 -13.27 7.64 35.60
CA ASN A 21 -12.06 8.47 35.55
C ASN A 21 -10.82 7.61 35.31
N GLU A 22 -10.68 6.50 36.03
CA GLU A 22 -9.56 5.56 35.85
C GLU A 22 -9.51 5.03 34.41
N LEU A 23 -10.64 4.55 33.89
CA LEU A 23 -10.75 4.05 32.52
C LEU A 23 -10.43 5.13 31.47
N LYS A 24 -10.76 6.40 31.75
CA LYS A 24 -10.42 7.52 30.86
C LYS A 24 -8.92 7.79 30.85
N GLU A 25 -8.28 7.77 32.01
CA GLU A 25 -6.83 7.96 32.13
C GLU A 25 -6.05 6.84 31.43
N GLU A 26 -6.47 5.59 31.61
CA GLU A 26 -5.87 4.44 30.91
C GLU A 26 -6.04 4.55 29.40
N ASN A 27 -7.25 4.89 28.93
CA ASN A 27 -7.48 5.12 27.50
C ASN A 27 -6.61 6.24 26.94
N GLN A 28 -6.39 7.31 27.71
CA GLN A 28 -5.51 8.39 27.31
C GLN A 28 -4.06 7.93 27.19
N LYS A 29 -3.56 7.16 28.16
CA LYS A 29 -2.20 6.56 28.13
C LYS A 29 -2.03 5.62 26.93
N LEU A 30 -2.96 4.70 26.71
CA LEU A 30 -2.94 3.77 25.58
C LEU A 30 -2.98 4.51 24.23
N ARG A 31 -3.82 5.55 24.12
CA ARG A 31 -3.85 6.41 22.92
C ARG A 31 -2.51 7.11 22.70
N GLN A 32 -1.84 7.59 23.75
CA GLN A 32 -0.50 8.16 23.64
C GLN A 32 0.55 7.11 23.24
N GLU A 33 0.45 5.85 23.67
CA GLU A 33 1.39 4.80 23.27
C GLU A 33 1.22 4.32 21.82
N ILE A 34 -0.03 4.33 21.32
CA ILE A 34 -0.39 3.92 19.97
C ILE A 34 -0.17 5.07 18.98
N PHE A 35 -0.74 6.23 19.26
CA PHE A 35 -0.76 7.39 18.36
C PHE A 35 0.26 8.46 18.70
N GLY A 36 0.80 8.46 19.93
CA GLY A 36 1.92 9.33 20.24
C GLY A 36 3.02 9.06 19.22
N LEU A 37 3.71 10.12 18.81
CA LEU A 37 4.81 10.03 17.86
C LEU A 37 5.88 9.14 18.49
N ARG A 38 5.81 7.83 18.27
CA ARG A 38 6.97 6.95 18.40
C ARG A 38 7.97 7.59 17.48
N ALA A 39 8.98 8.25 18.05
CA ALA A 39 10.05 8.86 17.30
C ALA A 39 10.48 7.80 16.29
N SER A 40 10.17 8.04 15.01
CA SER A 40 10.45 7.11 13.93
C SER A 40 11.87 6.65 14.20
N LYS A 41 12.06 5.36 14.50
CA LYS A 41 13.40 4.80 14.73
C LYS A 41 14.13 5.19 13.46
N LYS A 42 14.90 6.30 13.51
CA LYS A 42 15.68 6.78 12.39
C LYS A 42 16.48 5.56 12.05
N ARG A 43 16.17 4.92 10.92
CA ARG A 43 16.90 3.76 10.44
C ARG A 43 18.35 4.15 10.62
N ARG A 44 19.04 3.53 11.57
CA ARG A 44 20.45 3.83 11.83
C ARG A 44 21.07 3.66 10.46
N ARG A 45 21.50 4.77 9.84
CA ARG A 45 22.22 4.72 8.57
C ARG A 45 23.33 3.73 8.84
N SER A 46 23.32 2.61 8.12
CA SER A 46 24.30 1.56 8.30
C SER A 46 25.67 2.22 8.39
N LEU A 47 26.38 1.95 9.48
CA LEU A 47 27.71 2.46 9.69
C LEU A 47 28.55 2.00 8.50
N HIS A 48 28.89 2.96 7.64
CA HIS A 48 29.96 2.89 6.66
C HIS A 48 30.11 1.54 5.95
N THR A 49 29.35 1.35 4.88
CA THR A 49 29.99 0.69 3.73
C THR A 49 31.05 1.70 3.25
N ASN A 50 32.33 1.32 3.16
CA ASN A 50 33.43 2.11 2.56
C ASN A 50 33.22 2.38 1.06
N GLN A 51 32.00 2.76 0.67
CA GLN A 51 31.67 3.13 -0.69
C GLN A 51 31.80 4.64 -0.77
N LYS A 52 32.75 5.09 -1.60
CA LYS A 52 32.90 6.51 -1.94
C LYS A 52 31.52 7.05 -2.36
N PRO A 53 31.11 8.23 -1.85
CA PRO A 53 29.82 8.80 -2.22
C PRO A 53 29.76 8.94 -3.75
N LYS A 54 28.64 8.50 -4.34
CA LYS A 54 28.42 8.67 -5.78
C LYS A 54 28.55 10.15 -6.13
N LYS A 55 29.19 10.45 -7.27
CA LYS A 55 29.26 11.82 -7.79
C LYS A 55 27.85 12.39 -7.90
N ARG A 56 27.64 13.62 -7.41
CA ARG A 56 26.38 14.33 -7.61
C ARG A 56 26.16 14.52 -9.11
N GLY A 57 24.88 14.57 -9.52
CA GLY A 57 24.52 14.95 -10.87
C GLY A 57 24.97 16.38 -11.21
N SER A 58 24.64 16.85 -12.40
CA SER A 58 24.91 18.24 -12.80
C SER A 58 24.37 19.23 -11.77
N PRO A 59 25.08 20.35 -11.51
CA PRO A 59 24.63 21.36 -10.55
C PRO A 59 23.26 21.93 -10.94
N PHE A 60 22.57 22.49 -9.95
CA PHE A 60 21.31 23.16 -10.16
C PHE A 60 21.50 24.33 -11.16
N GLY A 61 20.63 24.41 -12.17
CA GLY A 61 20.72 25.42 -13.25
C GLY A 61 21.54 24.99 -14.47
N HIS A 62 22.09 23.78 -14.50
CA HIS A 62 22.77 23.28 -15.71
C HIS A 62 21.76 22.98 -16.82
N LYS A 63 22.03 23.47 -18.05
CA LYS A 63 21.20 23.13 -19.21
C LYS A 63 21.28 21.63 -19.47
N GLY A 64 20.12 20.99 -19.62
CA GLY A 64 20.04 19.58 -19.99
C GLY A 64 20.57 19.37 -21.41
N THR A 65 21.29 18.26 -21.63
CA THR A 65 21.85 17.88 -22.94
C THR A 65 20.98 16.84 -23.64
N SER A 66 19.66 16.97 -23.50
CA SER A 66 18.72 16.07 -24.19
C SER A 66 18.82 16.28 -25.70
N ARG A 67 18.96 15.18 -26.45
CA ARG A 67 18.86 15.23 -27.91
C ARG A 67 17.44 15.59 -28.31
N LYS A 68 17.27 16.33 -29.41
CA LYS A 68 15.94 16.60 -29.98
C LYS A 68 15.31 15.27 -30.36
N ARG A 69 14.03 15.08 -30.02
CA ARG A 69 13.28 13.92 -30.49
C ARG A 69 13.27 13.94 -32.03
N PRO A 70 13.64 12.84 -32.71
CA PRO A 70 13.59 12.79 -34.16
C PRO A 70 12.15 12.97 -34.64
N ASP A 71 11.98 13.66 -35.76
CA ASP A 71 10.66 13.98 -36.33
C ASP A 71 10.03 12.76 -37.01
N ARG A 72 10.86 11.85 -37.53
CA ARG A 72 10.45 10.63 -38.25
C ARG A 72 11.33 9.44 -37.87
N ALA A 73 10.78 8.24 -37.98
CA ALA A 73 11.53 7.00 -37.88
C ALA A 73 12.03 6.61 -39.28
N ASP A 74 13.31 6.24 -39.40
CA ASP A 74 13.90 5.86 -40.69
C ASP A 74 13.37 4.50 -41.19
N THR A 75 13.05 3.59 -40.26
CA THR A 75 12.53 2.25 -40.56
C THR A 75 11.48 1.84 -39.52
N THR A 76 10.43 1.18 -40.00
CA THR A 76 9.42 0.52 -39.17
C THR A 76 9.45 -0.96 -39.49
N ILE A 77 9.78 -1.79 -38.51
CA ILE A 77 9.78 -3.25 -38.65
C ILE A 77 8.50 -3.76 -38.02
N VAL A 78 7.62 -4.33 -38.84
CA VAL A 78 6.42 -5.02 -38.37
C VAL A 78 6.84 -6.41 -37.92
N LEU A 79 6.60 -6.75 -36.66
CA LEU A 79 6.90 -8.07 -36.11
C LEU A 79 5.62 -8.90 -36.09
N GLU A 80 5.50 -9.82 -37.04
CA GLU A 80 4.44 -10.81 -37.09
C GLU A 80 4.94 -12.08 -36.40
N LEU A 81 4.61 -12.22 -35.12
CA LEU A 81 4.89 -13.42 -34.34
C LEU A 81 3.56 -14.14 -34.12
N GLU A 82 3.42 -15.33 -34.69
CA GLU A 82 2.24 -16.19 -34.49
C GLU A 82 2.29 -16.92 -33.15
N GLU A 83 3.50 -17.20 -32.64
CA GLU A 83 3.71 -17.96 -31.41
C GLU A 83 4.82 -17.31 -30.56
N CYS A 84 4.68 -17.42 -29.24
CA CYS A 84 5.67 -16.90 -28.31
C CYS A 84 6.95 -17.77 -28.33
N PRO A 85 8.13 -17.23 -28.64
CA PRO A 85 9.38 -18.00 -28.73
C PRO A 85 9.86 -18.58 -27.40
N TYR A 86 9.27 -18.16 -26.27
CA TYR A 86 9.66 -18.62 -24.93
C TYR A 86 8.75 -19.70 -24.36
N CYS A 87 7.48 -19.77 -24.78
CA CYS A 87 6.51 -20.72 -24.22
C CYS A 87 5.67 -21.47 -25.26
N GLY A 88 5.81 -21.17 -26.56
CA GLY A 88 5.05 -21.81 -27.64
C GLY A 88 3.56 -21.47 -27.64
N GLY A 89 3.13 -20.51 -26.82
CA GLY A 89 1.73 -20.09 -26.78
C GLY A 89 1.36 -19.33 -28.05
N LYS A 90 0.22 -19.67 -28.65
CA LYS A 90 -0.35 -18.95 -29.81
C LYS A 90 -0.68 -17.51 -29.43
N LEU A 91 -0.11 -16.57 -30.18
CA LEU A 91 -0.41 -15.15 -30.09
C LEU A 91 -1.68 -14.91 -30.90
N LYS A 92 -2.75 -14.51 -30.21
CA LYS A 92 -3.98 -14.09 -30.91
C LYS A 92 -3.77 -12.69 -31.46
N GLU A 93 -4.07 -12.50 -32.74
CA GLU A 93 -4.16 -11.17 -33.34
C GLU A 93 -5.22 -10.35 -32.59
N LEU A 94 -4.76 -9.31 -31.90
CA LEU A 94 -5.64 -8.28 -31.37
C LEU A 94 -6.02 -7.38 -32.54
N ASN A 95 -7.16 -7.66 -33.17
CA ASN A 95 -7.79 -6.71 -34.11
C ASN A 95 -7.96 -5.36 -33.41
N PRO A 96 -7.39 -4.27 -33.94
CA PRO A 96 -7.57 -2.94 -33.36
C PRO A 96 -8.85 -2.31 -33.89
N GLU A 97 -10.00 -2.87 -33.52
CA GLU A 97 -11.20 -2.04 -33.40
C GLU A 97 -11.37 -1.75 -31.91
N VAL A 98 -10.58 -0.78 -31.44
CA VAL A 98 -10.85 -0.13 -30.16
C VAL A 98 -11.55 1.18 -30.49
N PRO A 99 -12.89 1.19 -30.66
CA PRO A 99 -13.62 2.44 -30.65
C PRO A 99 -13.38 3.01 -29.26
N GLU A 100 -12.63 4.11 -29.23
CA GLU A 100 -12.35 4.91 -28.05
C GLU A 100 -11.62 4.12 -26.96
N THR A 101 -10.28 4.17 -26.97
CA THR A 101 -9.53 4.05 -25.73
C THR A 101 -10.04 5.15 -24.79
N ILE A 102 -11.01 4.82 -23.94
CA ILE A 102 -11.40 5.63 -22.80
C ILE A 102 -10.11 5.90 -22.04
N GLY A 103 -9.67 7.14 -22.14
CA GLY A 103 -8.50 7.63 -21.44
C GLY A 103 -8.61 7.25 -19.97
N ASN A 104 -7.48 6.76 -19.45
CA ASN A 104 -7.19 6.65 -18.03
C ASN A 104 -7.92 5.53 -17.29
N ARG A 105 -7.40 4.30 -17.35
CA ARG A 105 -7.18 3.42 -16.19
C ARG A 105 -8.16 3.59 -15.02
N HIS A 106 -9.46 3.39 -15.24
CA HIS A 106 -10.44 3.31 -14.18
C HIS A 106 -10.52 1.86 -13.66
N PHE A 107 -9.43 1.36 -13.07
CA PHE A 107 -9.57 0.49 -11.87
C PHE A 107 -9.96 1.39 -10.68
N GLY A 108 -10.92 2.26 -10.93
CA GLY A 108 -10.91 3.64 -10.50
C GLY A 108 -11.82 3.79 -9.31
N ILE A 109 -11.23 4.07 -8.16
CA ILE A 109 -11.87 4.50 -6.92
C ILE A 109 -12.87 3.48 -6.35
N ARG A 110 -13.89 3.03 -7.08
CA ARG A 110 -14.79 1.94 -6.72
C ARG A 110 -14.06 0.65 -6.32
N PHE A 111 -13.03 0.24 -7.07
CA PHE A 111 -12.24 -0.94 -6.71
C PHE A 111 -11.43 -0.72 -5.42
N LEU A 112 -10.86 0.48 -5.24
CA LEU A 112 -10.13 0.85 -4.02
C LEU A 112 -11.06 0.97 -2.79
N LEU A 113 -12.25 1.55 -2.96
CA LEU A 113 -13.28 1.66 -1.95
C LEU A 113 -13.83 0.28 -1.57
N TYR A 114 -13.99 -0.62 -2.55
CA TYR A 114 -14.38 -2.01 -2.29
C TYR A 114 -13.32 -2.74 -1.45
N ILE A 115 -12.03 -2.61 -1.80
CA ILE A 115 -10.94 -3.17 -0.99
C ILE A 115 -10.91 -2.56 0.42
N ALA A 116 -11.11 -1.24 0.55
CA ALA A 116 -11.15 -0.55 1.84
C ALA A 116 -12.34 -1.01 2.70
N TYR A 117 -13.52 -1.17 2.09
CA TYR A 117 -14.72 -1.71 2.72
C TYR A 117 -14.51 -3.14 3.21
N LEU A 118 -13.95 -4.02 2.37
CA LEU A 118 -13.61 -5.38 2.79
C LEU A 118 -12.62 -5.40 3.96
N ARG A 119 -11.65 -4.50 3.98
CA ARG A 119 -10.70 -4.37 5.10
C ARG A 119 -11.35 -3.90 6.40
N TYR A 120 -12.24 -2.91 6.31
CA TYR A 120 -12.93 -2.34 7.47
C TYR A 120 -13.93 -3.33 8.08
N VAL A 121 -14.72 -4.01 7.24
CA VAL A 121 -15.76 -4.94 7.70
C VAL A 121 -15.17 -6.28 8.15
N MET A 122 -14.09 -6.75 7.53
CA MET A 122 -13.52 -8.08 7.82
C MET A 122 -12.30 -8.05 8.77
N ASN A 123 -11.90 -6.88 9.30
CA ASN A 123 -10.71 -6.70 10.17
C ASN A 123 -9.48 -7.47 9.67
N LEU A 124 -9.21 -7.40 8.36
CA LEU A 124 -8.22 -8.28 7.73
C LEU A 124 -6.80 -7.84 8.14
N PRO A 125 -6.05 -8.66 8.92
CA PRO A 125 -4.74 -8.25 9.42
C PRO A 125 -3.72 -8.17 8.28
N GLU A 126 -2.89 -7.12 8.28
CA GLU A 126 -1.92 -6.78 7.22
C GLU A 126 -0.87 -7.89 6.93
N GLY A 127 -0.78 -8.91 7.78
CA GLY A 127 0.24 -9.96 7.72
C GLY A 127 -0.06 -11.19 6.87
N ARG A 128 -1.27 -11.36 6.30
CA ARG A 128 -1.62 -12.59 5.54
C ARG A 128 -1.58 -12.48 4.01
N LEU A 129 -1.28 -11.31 3.44
CA LEU A 129 -0.94 -11.19 2.02
C LEU A 129 0.54 -11.57 1.78
N GLN A 130 0.96 -12.70 2.34
CA GLN A 130 2.22 -13.33 1.91
C GLN A 130 1.95 -14.05 0.60
N ARG A 131 2.55 -13.50 -0.47
CA ARG A 131 2.95 -14.18 -1.71
C ARG A 131 2.33 -15.57 -1.91
N SER A 132 1.23 -15.65 -2.65
CA SER A 132 0.97 -16.82 -3.48
C SER A 132 2.01 -16.84 -4.61
N ARG A 133 3.24 -17.18 -4.24
CA ARG A 133 4.22 -17.75 -5.16
C ARG A 133 3.80 -19.21 -5.34
N MET A 134 2.66 -19.44 -6.01
CA MET A 134 2.26 -20.78 -6.38
C MET A 134 3.13 -21.19 -7.58
N THR A 135 4.20 -21.90 -7.23
CA THR A 135 4.95 -22.77 -8.14
C THR A 135 4.00 -23.74 -8.84
N LEU A 136 3.62 -23.44 -10.08
CA LEU A 136 3.07 -24.43 -11.02
C LEU A 136 4.19 -24.95 -11.92
N THR A 137 5.26 -25.43 -11.30
CA THR A 137 6.32 -26.19 -11.97
C THR A 137 6.41 -27.51 -11.23
N THR A 138 6.34 -28.61 -11.98
CA THR A 138 6.43 -30.04 -11.58
C THR A 138 5.13 -30.80 -11.36
N LEU A 139 4.26 -30.93 -12.37
CA LEU A 139 3.41 -32.12 -12.54
C LEU A 139 3.11 -32.39 -14.03
N THR A 140 4.14 -32.69 -14.83
CA THR A 140 3.99 -33.47 -16.09
C THR A 140 5.29 -34.22 -16.32
N SER A 141 5.47 -35.29 -15.54
CA SER A 141 6.44 -36.35 -15.75
C SER A 141 5.74 -37.65 -15.39
N GLN A 142 5.10 -38.26 -16.39
CA GLN A 142 4.92 -39.71 -16.59
C GLN A 142 4.21 -39.94 -17.91
#